data_AF-A0A380FJ66-F1
#
_entry.id   AF-A0A380FJ66-F1
#
_cell.length_a   1.000
_cell.length_b   1.000
_cell.length_c   1.000
_cell.angle_alpha   90.00
_cell.angle_beta   90.00
_cell.angle_gamma   90.00
#
_symmetry.space_group_name_H-M   'P 1'
#
loop_
_entity.id
_entity.type
_entity.pdbx_description
1 polymer ?
#
loop_
_entity_poly.entity_id
_entity_poly.type
_entity_poly.pdbx_seq_one_letter_code
_entity_poly.pdbx_strand_id
1 'polypeptide(L)'
;MFTWQQYDKIVEEEGKDKANAAQEQAEKDGKIIIKDSIADIFLQQILTRPADHDVVATMNLNGDYVSDALAAQVGGIGIAPGANINYETGHAIFEATHWYCSKVCRFK
;
A
#
# COMPACT_ATOMS: atom_id res chain seq x y z
N MET A 1 16.57 6.08 2.61
CA MET A 1 15.25 6.32 2.00
C MET A 1 15.37 7.51 1.06
N PHE A 2 14.61 7.52 -0.03
CA PHE A 2 14.50 8.62 -0.99
C PHE A 2 13.02 8.96 -1.15
N THR A 3 12.64 10.22 -0.98
CA THR A 3 11.22 10.63 -0.98
C THR A 3 10.87 11.46 -2.22
N TRP A 4 9.62 11.42 -2.66
CA TRP A 4 9.15 12.27 -3.75
C TRP A 4 9.23 13.77 -3.43
N GLN A 5 9.17 14.17 -2.17
CA GLN A 5 9.48 15.54 -1.77
C GLN A 5 10.94 15.94 -2.04
N GLN A 6 11.89 14.99 -1.93
CA GLN A 6 13.28 15.24 -2.33
C GLN A 6 13.41 15.28 -3.84
N TYR A 7 12.70 14.40 -4.54
CA TYR A 7 12.63 14.39 -5.99
C TYR A 7 12.13 15.74 -6.54
N ASP A 8 11.01 16.26 -6.02
CA ASP A 8 10.43 17.53 -6.46
C ASP A 8 11.39 18.72 -6.28
N LYS A 9 12.12 18.75 -5.16
CA LYS A 9 13.17 19.76 -4.93
C LYS A 9 14.28 19.68 -5.97
N ILE A 10 14.74 18.46 -6.29
CA ILE A 10 15.77 18.25 -7.32
C ILE A 10 15.24 18.64 -8.70
N VAL A 11 13.96 18.39 -9.00
CA VAL A 11 13.33 18.84 -10.24
C VAL A 11 13.33 20.36 -10.34
N GLU A 12 13.02 21.07 -9.27
CA GLU A 12 13.00 22.54 -9.22
C GLU A 12 14.41 23.15 -9.36
N GLU A 13 15.41 22.58 -8.69
CA GLU A 13 16.78 23.12 -8.66
C GLU A 13 17.61 22.72 -9.89
N GLU A 14 17.48 21.47 -10.32
CA GLU A 14 18.41 20.83 -11.24
C GLU A 14 17.75 20.22 -12.48
N GLY A 15 16.41 20.17 -12.52
CA GLY A 15 15.63 19.65 -13.64
C GLY A 15 15.31 18.16 -13.55
N LYS A 16 14.36 17.72 -14.37
CA LYS A 16 13.80 16.35 -14.34
C LYS A 16 14.82 15.25 -14.64
N ASP A 17 15.78 15.50 -15.53
CA ASP A 17 16.76 14.48 -15.93
C ASP A 17 17.65 14.06 -14.77
N LYS A 18 18.06 15.02 -13.94
CA LYS A 18 18.87 14.76 -12.75
C LYS A 18 18.07 14.15 -11.61
N ALA A 19 16.81 14.55 -11.45
CA ALA A 19 15.91 13.92 -10.47
C ALA A 19 15.67 12.43 -10.79
N ASN A 20 15.47 12.10 -12.07
CA ASN A 20 15.36 10.70 -12.53
C ASN A 20 16.65 9.91 -12.25
N ALA A 21 17.82 10.48 -12.57
CA ALA A 21 19.10 9.84 -12.30
C ALA A 21 19.33 9.63 -10.79
N ALA A 22 18.93 10.59 -9.95
CA ALA A 22 19.01 10.48 -8.50
C ALA A 22 18.09 9.38 -7.93
N GLN A 23 16.88 9.25 -8.46
CA GLN A 23 15.98 8.17 -8.10
C GLN A 23 16.54 6.80 -8.54
N GLU A 24 17.02 6.68 -9.77
CA GLU A 24 17.61 5.43 -10.29
C GLU A 24 18.84 5.01 -9.47
N GLN A 25 19.67 5.98 -9.08
CA GLN A 25 20.79 5.71 -8.19
C GLN A 25 20.33 5.26 -6.80
N ALA A 26 19.27 5.87 -6.25
CA ALA A 26 18.70 5.45 -4.98
C ALA A 26 18.14 4.02 -5.04
N GLU A 27 17.52 3.64 -6.14
CA GLU A 27 17.04 2.28 -6.40
C GLU A 27 18.22 1.28 -6.47
N LYS A 28 19.30 1.62 -7.19
CA LYS A 28 20.54 0.80 -7.25
C LYS A 28 21.26 0.68 -5.91
N ASP A 29 21.22 1.74 -5.10
CA ASP A 29 21.75 1.75 -3.73
C ASP A 29 20.88 0.93 -2.75
N GLY A 30 19.73 0.39 -3.20
CA GLY A 30 18.80 -0.36 -2.36
C GLY A 30 18.03 0.51 -1.36
N LYS A 31 17.88 1.82 -1.62
CA LYS A 31 17.12 2.72 -0.74
C LYS A 31 15.62 2.52 -0.97
N ILE A 32 14.85 2.53 0.14
CA ILE A 32 13.39 2.57 0.07
C ILE A 32 12.94 3.88 -0.57
N ILE A 33 12.14 3.78 -1.63
CA ILE A 33 11.54 4.92 -2.33
C ILE A 33 10.16 5.18 -1.74
N ILE A 34 9.95 6.39 -1.21
CA ILE A 34 8.66 6.82 -0.67
C ILE A 34 7.97 7.69 -1.71
N LYS A 35 6.88 7.16 -2.26
CA LYS A 35 6.02 7.82 -3.24
C LYS A 35 4.66 8.06 -2.62
N ASP A 36 3.97 9.09 -3.09
CA ASP A 36 2.57 9.36 -2.75
C ASP A 36 1.67 9.20 -3.98
N SER A 37 0.44 8.77 -3.75
CA SER A 37 -0.61 8.72 -4.76
C SER A 37 -1.92 9.15 -4.13
N ILE A 38 -2.73 9.86 -4.90
CA ILE A 38 -4.11 10.19 -4.50
C ILE A 38 -4.93 8.89 -4.53
N ALA A 39 -5.85 8.74 -3.58
CA ALA A 39 -6.58 7.50 -3.34
C ALA A 39 -7.41 7.03 -4.56
N ASP A 40 -7.98 7.95 -5.34
CA ASP A 40 -8.75 7.66 -6.55
C ASP A 40 -7.89 7.06 -7.67
N ILE A 41 -6.73 7.67 -7.94
CA ILE A 41 -5.74 7.20 -8.89
C ILE A 41 -5.17 5.86 -8.41
N PHE A 42 -4.90 5.74 -7.11
CA PHE A 42 -4.38 4.52 -6.52
C PHE A 42 -5.34 3.33 -6.75
N LEU A 43 -6.65 3.53 -6.56
CA LEU A 43 -7.66 2.50 -6.85
C LEU A 43 -7.69 2.05 -8.32
N GLN A 44 -7.33 2.93 -9.26
CA GLN A 44 -7.14 2.55 -10.67
C GLN A 44 -5.80 1.86 -10.92
N GLN A 45 -4.74 2.29 -10.24
CA GLN A 45 -3.39 1.75 -10.39
C GLN A 45 -3.28 0.33 -9.84
N ILE A 46 -3.93 -0.01 -8.72
CA ILE A 46 -3.92 -1.39 -8.22
C ILE A 46 -4.46 -2.40 -9.25
N LEU A 47 -5.41 -1.99 -10.10
CA LEU A 47 -5.95 -2.85 -11.17
C LEU A 47 -5.07 -2.88 -12.42
N THR A 48 -4.54 -1.71 -12.84
CA THR A 48 -3.83 -1.58 -14.11
C THR A 48 -2.34 -1.86 -14.01
N ARG A 49 -1.74 -1.59 -12.84
CA ARG A 49 -0.31 -1.65 -12.54
C ARG A 49 -0.04 -2.09 -11.09
N PRO A 50 -0.52 -3.27 -10.65
CA PRO A 50 -0.30 -3.74 -9.28
C PRO A 50 1.19 -3.90 -8.93
N ALA A 51 2.04 -4.20 -9.92
CA ALA A 51 3.48 -4.42 -9.72
C ALA A 51 4.28 -3.16 -9.35
N ASP A 52 3.67 -1.96 -9.47
CA ASP A 52 4.31 -0.70 -9.09
C ASP A 52 4.22 -0.42 -7.57
N HIS A 53 3.51 -1.28 -6.82
CA HIS A 53 3.23 -1.08 -5.39
C HIS A 53 3.65 -2.29 -4.55
N ASP A 54 4.47 -2.04 -3.53
CA ASP A 54 4.91 -3.06 -2.56
C ASP A 54 4.26 -2.88 -1.19
N VAL A 55 4.49 -1.73 -0.55
CA VAL A 55 3.97 -1.40 0.78
C VAL A 55 3.16 -0.12 0.70
N VAL A 56 1.92 -0.17 1.19
CA VAL A 56 0.98 0.95 1.15
C VAL A 56 0.66 1.37 2.57
N ALA A 57 0.96 2.62 2.91
CA ALA A 57 0.56 3.25 4.15
C ALA A 57 -0.54 4.28 3.85
N THR A 58 -1.69 4.15 4.51
CA THR A 58 -2.85 5.03 4.26
C THR A 58 -3.66 5.24 5.54
N MET A 59 -4.58 6.19 5.51
CA MET A 59 -5.49 6.49 6.63
C MET A 59 -6.55 5.40 6.78
N ASN A 60 -7.10 5.23 7.98
CA ASN A 60 -8.05 4.17 8.36
C ASN A 60 -9.11 3.88 7.28
N LEU A 61 -9.91 4.88 6.89
CA LEU A 61 -10.99 4.72 5.90
C LEU A 61 -10.48 4.30 4.51
N ASN A 62 -9.38 4.90 4.06
CA ASN A 62 -8.79 4.55 2.77
C ASN A 62 -8.16 3.15 2.82
N GLY A 63 -7.65 2.74 3.99
CA GLY A 63 -7.11 1.42 4.24
C GLY A 63 -8.17 0.35 4.05
N ASP A 64 -9.35 0.55 4.65
CA ASP A 64 -10.51 -0.35 4.52
C ASP A 64 -10.91 -0.57 3.04
N TYR A 65 -11.11 0.51 2.29
CA TYR A 65 -11.47 0.42 0.87
C TYR A 65 -10.40 -0.25 0.01
N VAL A 66 -9.12 0.06 0.27
CA VAL A 66 -8.00 -0.49 -0.49
C VAL A 66 -7.78 -1.97 -0.16
N SER A 67 -7.80 -2.35 1.12
CA SER A 67 -7.57 -3.73 1.53
C SER A 67 -8.63 -4.67 0.98
N ASP A 68 -9.90 -4.23 0.96
CA ASP A 68 -11.00 -5.01 0.39
C ASP A 68 -10.90 -5.12 -1.13
N ALA A 69 -10.56 -4.02 -1.81
CA ALA A 69 -10.35 -4.02 -3.26
C ALA A 69 -9.21 -4.96 -3.67
N LEU A 70 -8.09 -4.94 -2.93
CA LEU A 70 -6.95 -5.83 -3.16
C LEU A 70 -7.31 -7.29 -2.85
N ALA A 71 -8.00 -7.56 -1.74
CA ALA A 71 -8.47 -8.90 -1.40
C ALA A 71 -9.44 -9.46 -2.45
N ALA A 72 -10.31 -8.62 -3.01
CA ALA A 72 -11.19 -8.98 -4.12
C ALA A 72 -10.40 -9.27 -5.41
N GLN A 73 -9.38 -8.46 -5.71
CA GLN A 73 -8.55 -8.61 -6.91
C GLN A 73 -7.80 -9.95 -6.94
N VAL A 74 -7.38 -10.47 -5.78
CA VAL A 74 -6.72 -11.78 -5.67
C VAL A 74 -7.70 -12.94 -5.46
N GLY A 75 -9.01 -12.69 -5.50
CA GLY A 75 -10.07 -13.70 -5.31
C GLY A 75 -10.23 -14.18 -3.86
N GLY A 76 -9.76 -13.38 -2.89
CA GLY A 76 -9.47 -13.83 -1.53
C GLY A 76 -10.09 -12.99 -0.41
N ILE A 77 -11.26 -12.39 -0.58
CA ILE A 77 -11.97 -11.67 0.51
C ILE A 77 -12.12 -12.56 1.76
N GLY A 78 -12.28 -13.88 1.58
CA GLY A 78 -12.41 -14.85 2.66
C GLY A 78 -11.11 -15.43 3.24
N ILE A 79 -9.94 -15.08 2.70
CA ILE A 79 -8.63 -15.65 3.12
C ILE A 79 -7.59 -14.59 3.44
N ALA A 80 -7.93 -13.31 3.33
CA ALA A 80 -7.03 -12.22 3.70
C ALA A 80 -6.80 -12.23 5.23
N PRO A 81 -5.53 -12.27 5.69
CA PRO A 81 -5.22 -12.18 7.12
C PRO A 81 -5.19 -10.71 7.57
N GLY A 82 -5.64 -10.45 8.80
CA GLY A 82 -5.65 -9.11 9.40
C GLY A 82 -4.91 -9.07 10.73
N ALA A 83 -4.23 -7.96 11.01
CA ALA A 83 -3.55 -7.73 12.28
C ALA A 83 -3.70 -6.27 12.74
N ASN A 84 -4.21 -6.08 13.96
CA ASN A 84 -4.25 -4.80 14.64
C ASN A 84 -3.11 -4.76 15.64
N ILE A 85 -2.08 -3.95 15.38
CA ILE A 85 -0.83 -3.95 16.14
C ILE A 85 -0.59 -2.57 16.75
N ASN A 86 -0.33 -2.52 18.05
CA ASN A 86 0.22 -1.34 18.72
C ASN A 86 1.74 -1.54 18.92
N TYR A 87 2.53 -0.86 18.09
CA TYR A 87 4.00 -1.01 18.09
C TYR A 87 4.69 -0.41 19.33
N GLU A 88 4.04 0.46 20.11
CA GLU A 88 4.62 1.07 21.32
C GLU A 88 4.48 0.18 22.55
N THR A 89 3.28 -0.39 22.74
CA THR A 89 2.96 -1.22 23.91
C THR A 89 3.19 -2.71 23.66
N GLY A 90 3.36 -3.11 22.39
CA GLY A 90 3.57 -4.51 21.98
C GLY A 90 2.28 -5.35 21.93
N HIS A 91 1.10 -4.77 22.17
CA HIS A 91 -0.16 -5.49 22.05
C HIS A 91 -0.56 -5.69 20.59
N ALA A 92 -1.02 -6.89 20.24
CA ALA A 92 -1.51 -7.23 18.90
C ALA A 92 -2.74 -8.14 18.95
N ILE A 93 -3.68 -7.91 18.03
CA ILE A 93 -4.86 -8.75 17.79
C ILE A 93 -4.81 -9.22 16.35
N PHE A 94 -4.87 -10.54 16.13
CA PHE A 94 -4.91 -11.14 14.80
C PHE A 94 -6.32 -11.68 14.57
N GLU A 95 -6.98 -11.23 13.50
CA GLU A 95 -8.37 -11.56 13.19
C GLU A 95 -8.57 -11.90 11.72
N ALA A 96 -9.66 -12.61 11.43
CA ALA A 96 -10.09 -12.83 10.07
C ALA A 96 -10.68 -11.51 9.53
N THR A 97 -10.24 -11.07 8.35
CA THR A 97 -10.73 -9.82 7.74
C THR A 97 -12.11 -9.95 7.11
N HIS A 98 -12.64 -11.18 7.00
CA HIS A 98 -13.95 -11.42 6.42
C HIS A 98 -15.07 -11.19 7.44
N TRP A 99 -16.19 -10.64 6.98
CA TRP A 99 -17.39 -10.53 7.81
C TRP A 99 -17.92 -11.90 8.24
N TYR A 100 -18.68 -11.91 9.33
CA TYR A 100 -19.36 -13.10 9.85
C TYR A 100 -20.31 -13.68 8.78
N CYS A 101 -19.87 -14.70 8.05
CA CYS A 101 -20.67 -15.37 7.02
C CYS A 101 -21.71 -16.29 7.68
N SER A 102 -22.87 -15.72 8.02
CA SER A 102 -23.97 -16.41 8.70
C SER A 102 -24.67 -17.47 7.83
N LYS A 103 -24.54 -17.41 6.49
CA LYS A 103 -25.18 -18.35 5.57
C LYS A 103 -24.46 -19.71 5.44
N VAL A 104 -23.14 -19.78 5.68
CA VAL A 104 -22.36 -21.02 5.51
C VAL A 104 -22.11 -21.75 6.85
N CYS A 105 -22.34 -21.10 7.99
CA CYS A 105 -22.21 -21.73 9.32
C CYS A 105 -23.41 -22.61 9.75
N ARG A 106 -24.44 -22.81 8.91
CA ARG A 106 -25.57 -23.72 9.18
C ARG A 106 -25.93 -24.63 8.00
N PHE A 107 -25.02 -25.53 7.63
CA PHE A 107 -25.41 -26.81 7.04
C PHE A 107 -24.84 -27.95 7.91
N LYS A 108 -25.56 -28.21 9.00
CA LYS A 108 -25.65 -29.52 9.62
C LYS A 108 -26.93 -29.59 10.45
#